data_AF-A0A956YVU7-F1
#
_entry.id   AF-A0A956YVU7-F1
#
_cell.length_a   1.000
_cell.length_b   1.000
_cell.length_c   1.000
_cell.angle_alpha   90.00
_cell.angle_beta   90.00
_cell.angle_gamma   90.00
#
_symmetry.space_group_name_H-M   'P 1'
#
loop_
_entity.id
_entity.type
_entity.pdbx_description
1 polymer ?
#
loop_
_entity_poly.entity_id
_entity_poly.type
_entity_poly.pdbx_seq_one_letter_code
_entity_poly.pdbx_strand_id
1 'polypeptide(L)'
;NRELVDSIVSLSVRYGIITPYTSFLIDEDDILTQTGRAQAAEEFDADRRAFDGTTGSAAVDAADAFSSMEQAAAPAVPTMSPMPTSNVPGGVAMGGEGDVGGLVTSENPIQTVAGKTFILQQGVWTDTTFEPDTMETQEVVFLSDEYFALLTAQPSLSEFFALGDRVIVVYDNVAYEVVTE
;
A
#
# COMPACT_ATOMS: atom_id res chain seq x y z
N ASN A 1 17.23 0.02 -7.35
CA ASN A 1 17.56 1.43 -7.57
C ASN A 1 16.67 2.21 -6.62
N ARG A 2 17.22 2.70 -5.49
CA ARG A 2 16.44 3.20 -4.35
C ARG A 2 15.65 4.47 -4.70
N GLU A 3 16.25 5.37 -5.46
CA GLU A 3 15.63 6.62 -5.90
C GLU A 3 14.36 6.40 -6.75
N LEU A 4 14.35 5.35 -7.57
CA LEU A 4 13.16 5.00 -8.37
C LEU A 4 12.03 4.49 -7.49
N VAL A 5 12.33 3.65 -6.50
CA VAL A 5 11.36 3.13 -5.53
C VAL A 5 10.75 4.28 -4.74
N ASP A 6 11.59 5.14 -4.17
CA ASP A 6 11.14 6.31 -3.40
C ASP A 6 10.26 7.24 -4.24
N SER A 7 10.61 7.42 -5.52
CA SER A 7 9.81 8.20 -6.47
C SER A 7 8.44 7.57 -6.72
N ILE A 8 8.37 6.25 -6.92
CA ILE A 8 7.10 5.54 -7.11
C ILE A 8 6.24 5.66 -5.86
N VAL A 9 6.80 5.43 -4.66
CA VAL A 9 6.09 5.56 -3.37
C VAL A 9 5.49 6.96 -3.24
N SER A 10 6.29 8.01 -3.46
CA SER A 10 5.83 9.39 -3.31
C SER A 10 4.71 9.77 -4.28
N LEU A 11 4.76 9.31 -5.53
CA LEU A 11 3.71 9.55 -6.53
C LEU A 11 2.44 8.75 -6.20
N SER A 12 2.59 7.50 -5.79
CA SER A 12 1.46 6.65 -5.41
C SER A 12 0.67 7.25 -4.24
N VAL A 13 1.36 7.73 -3.20
CA VAL A 13 0.72 8.44 -2.08
C VAL A 13 0.08 9.75 -2.54
N ARG A 14 0.82 10.60 -3.27
CA ARG A 14 0.32 11.91 -3.73
C ARG A 14 -0.94 11.82 -4.59
N TYR A 15 -1.07 10.79 -5.41
CA TYR A 15 -2.20 10.63 -6.32
C TYR A 15 -3.21 9.58 -5.86
N GLY A 16 -3.02 8.98 -4.68
CA GLY A 16 -3.89 7.92 -4.17
C GLY A 16 -3.95 6.70 -5.08
N ILE A 17 -2.85 6.40 -5.78
CA ILE A 17 -2.77 5.22 -6.66
C ILE A 17 -2.33 4.04 -5.80
N ILE A 18 -3.22 3.06 -5.62
CA ILE A 18 -2.88 1.83 -4.92
C ILE A 18 -1.84 1.07 -5.74
N THR A 19 -0.63 0.97 -5.18
CA THR A 19 0.48 0.20 -5.76
C THR A 19 1.00 -0.79 -4.72
N PRO A 20 1.81 -1.79 -5.12
CA PRO A 20 2.44 -2.69 -4.15
C PRO A 20 3.22 -1.97 -3.04
N TYR A 21 3.70 -0.76 -3.31
CA TYR A 21 4.41 0.10 -2.34
C TYR A 21 3.52 0.86 -1.36
N THR A 22 2.20 0.90 -1.58
CA THR A 22 1.26 1.61 -0.70
C THR A 22 0.22 0.66 -0.09
N SER A 23 0.31 -0.62 -0.43
CA SER A 23 -0.64 -1.68 -0.04
C SER A 23 -0.03 -2.72 0.90
N PHE A 24 1.30 -2.78 1.04
CA PHE A 24 1.96 -3.77 1.89
C PHE A 24 2.16 -3.21 3.30
N LEU A 25 1.43 -3.79 4.25
CA LEU A 25 1.69 -3.83 5.70
C LEU A 25 2.07 -2.51 6.40
N ILE A 26 1.53 -1.38 5.94
CA ILE A 26 1.57 -0.13 6.69
C ILE A 26 0.22 0.03 7.39
N ASP A 27 0.24 0.24 8.70
CA ASP A 27 -0.95 0.63 9.46
C ASP A 27 -1.54 1.90 8.83
N GLU A 28 -2.86 1.96 8.72
CA GLU A 28 -3.59 3.05 8.05
C GLU A 28 -3.18 4.44 8.55
N ASP A 29 -2.64 4.50 9.76
CA ASP A 29 -2.19 5.70 10.47
C ASP A 29 -0.80 6.20 10.01
N ASP A 30 0.03 5.34 9.43
CA ASP A 30 1.46 5.61 9.20
C ASP A 30 1.80 5.86 7.71
N ILE A 31 0.82 5.77 6.81
CA ILE A 31 1.01 5.89 5.34
C ILE A 31 1.63 7.25 4.93
N LEU A 32 1.35 8.31 5.69
CA LEU A 32 1.84 9.66 5.38
C LEU A 32 3.15 10.02 6.08
N THR A 33 3.57 9.27 7.11
CA THR A 33 4.82 9.57 7.83
C THR A 33 6.05 9.15 7.04
N GLN A 34 7.21 9.66 7.43
CA GLN A 34 8.50 9.24 6.88
C GLN A 34 8.81 7.77 7.19
N THR A 35 8.38 7.28 8.36
CA THR A 35 8.64 5.90 8.80
C THR A 35 7.85 4.91 7.95
N GLY A 36 6.54 5.11 7.80
CA GLY A 36 5.71 4.24 6.97
C GLY A 36 6.18 4.23 5.52
N ARG A 37 6.53 5.39 4.95
CA ARG A 37 7.09 5.46 3.59
C ARG A 37 8.39 4.68 3.42
N ALA A 38 9.28 4.72 4.42
CA ALA A 38 10.54 3.98 4.39
C ALA A 38 10.31 2.46 4.50
N GLN A 39 9.36 2.03 5.33
CA GLN A 39 8.98 0.62 5.48
C GLN A 39 8.41 0.05 4.18
N ALA A 40 7.50 0.78 3.52
CA ALA A 40 6.97 0.43 2.19
C ALA A 40 8.07 0.18 1.14
N ALA A 41 9.08 1.05 1.13
CA ALA A 41 10.19 0.96 0.19
C ALA A 41 11.06 -0.28 0.47
N GLU A 42 11.37 -0.55 1.75
CA GLU A 42 12.20 -1.68 2.16
C GLU A 42 11.53 -3.04 1.93
N GLU A 43 10.23 -3.13 2.24
CA GLU A 43 9.45 -4.36 2.07
C GLU A 43 9.27 -4.72 0.59
N PHE A 44 8.97 -3.74 -0.26
CA PHE A 44 8.95 -3.99 -1.69
C PHE A 44 10.33 -4.46 -2.19
N ASP A 45 11.43 -3.87 -1.70
CA ASP A 45 12.76 -4.34 -2.11
C ASP A 45 13.01 -5.79 -1.68
N ALA A 46 12.42 -6.25 -0.56
CA ALA A 46 12.45 -7.66 -0.13
C ALA A 46 11.63 -8.55 -1.07
N ASP A 47 10.39 -8.17 -1.38
CA ASP A 47 9.50 -8.90 -2.28
C ASP A 47 10.02 -8.93 -3.72
N ARG A 48 10.56 -7.81 -4.22
CA ARG A 48 11.16 -7.77 -5.56
C ARG A 48 12.30 -8.78 -5.69
N ARG A 49 13.08 -9.02 -4.64
CA ARG A 49 14.12 -10.07 -4.63
C ARG A 49 13.51 -11.47 -4.67
N ALA A 50 12.35 -11.67 -4.05
CA ALA A 50 11.61 -12.93 -4.13
C ALA A 50 11.02 -13.17 -5.54
N PHE A 51 10.55 -12.11 -6.22
CA PHE A 51 10.01 -12.19 -7.59
C PHE A 51 11.09 -12.20 -8.69
N ASP A 52 12.23 -11.52 -8.52
CA ASP A 52 13.35 -11.51 -9.48
C ASP A 52 13.98 -12.89 -9.71
N GLY A 53 13.77 -13.86 -8.80
CA GLY A 53 14.18 -15.25 -8.98
C GLY A 53 13.34 -16.05 -9.99
N THR A 54 12.23 -15.50 -10.48
CA THR A 54 11.28 -16.21 -11.35
C THR A 54 11.41 -15.90 -12.84
N THR A 55 12.24 -14.92 -13.24
CA THR A 55 12.45 -14.57 -14.65
C THR A 55 13.91 -14.25 -14.99
N GLY A 56 14.27 -14.26 -16.28
CA GLY A 56 15.60 -13.85 -16.74
C GLY A 56 16.72 -14.89 -16.54
N SER A 57 17.99 -14.43 -16.56
CA SER A 57 19.17 -15.30 -16.46
C SER A 57 19.17 -16.14 -15.17
N ALA A 58 18.75 -15.53 -14.07
CA ALA A 58 18.69 -16.21 -12.78
C ALA A 58 17.67 -17.37 -12.76
N ALA A 59 16.55 -17.23 -13.48
CA ALA A 59 15.55 -18.29 -13.61
C ALA A 59 16.03 -19.45 -14.50
N VAL A 60 16.80 -19.17 -15.56
CA VAL A 60 17.39 -20.24 -16.39
C VAL A 60 18.50 -20.98 -15.66
N ASP A 61 19.37 -20.25 -14.93
CA ASP A 61 20.42 -20.85 -14.11
C ASP A 61 19.82 -21.72 -12.99
N ALA A 62 18.73 -21.26 -12.36
CA ALA A 62 17.99 -22.05 -11.37
C ALA A 62 17.34 -23.28 -12.00
N ALA A 63 16.71 -23.16 -13.18
CA ALA A 63 16.09 -24.29 -13.88
C ALA A 63 17.13 -25.36 -14.28
N ASP A 64 18.30 -24.95 -14.76
CA ASP A 64 19.41 -25.85 -15.09
C ASP A 64 19.95 -26.56 -13.83
N ALA A 65 20.08 -25.84 -12.71
CA ALA A 65 20.46 -26.43 -11.43
C ALA A 65 19.43 -27.48 -10.98
N PHE A 66 18.12 -27.19 -11.07
CA PHE A 66 17.07 -28.16 -10.76
C PHE A 66 17.09 -29.37 -11.69
N SER A 67 17.27 -29.18 -13.00
CA SER A 67 17.37 -30.29 -13.97
C SER A 67 18.58 -31.19 -13.72
N SER A 68 19.72 -30.61 -13.29
CA SER A 68 20.93 -31.35 -12.96
C SER A 68 20.78 -32.22 -11.70
N MET A 69 20.00 -31.78 -10.72
CA MET A 69 19.68 -32.57 -9.52
C MET A 69 18.74 -33.72 -9.82
N GLU A 70 17.78 -33.52 -10.74
CA GLU A 70 16.85 -34.57 -11.17
C GLU A 70 17.57 -35.70 -11.94
N GLN A 71 18.55 -35.35 -12.76
CA GLN A 71 19.38 -36.32 -13.50
C GLN A 71 20.37 -37.08 -12.61
N ALA A 72 20.75 -36.52 -11.46
CA ALA A 72 21.63 -37.18 -10.49
C ALA A 72 20.90 -38.21 -9.60
N ALA A 73 19.57 -38.26 -9.63
CA ALA A 73 18.74 -39.09 -8.75
C ALA A 73 18.23 -40.40 -9.38
N ALA A 74 19.05 -41.12 -10.14
CA ALA A 74 18.76 -42.51 -10.53
C ALA A 74 19.98 -43.45 -10.35
N PRO A 75 19.84 -44.48 -9.51
CA PRO A 75 19.69 -45.83 -10.08
C PRO A 75 18.53 -46.64 -9.47
N ALA A 76 17.99 -47.57 -10.27
CA ALA A 76 16.82 -48.41 -10.01
C ALA A 76 17.05 -49.55 -9.00
N VAL A 77 16.01 -49.94 -8.22
CA VAL A 77 15.72 -51.31 -7.71
C VAL A 77 14.20 -51.43 -7.35
N PRO A 78 13.59 -52.63 -7.18
CA PRO A 78 12.59 -53.22 -8.09
C PRO A 78 11.13 -53.18 -7.55
N THR A 79 10.20 -53.57 -8.42
CA THR A 79 8.76 -53.80 -8.19
C THR A 79 8.43 -54.58 -6.91
N MET A 80 7.69 -53.96 -5.98
CA MET A 80 6.99 -54.62 -4.87
C MET A 80 5.60 -53.99 -4.71
N SER A 81 4.59 -54.86 -4.56
CA SER A 81 3.13 -54.67 -4.61
C SER A 81 2.53 -53.43 -3.92
N PRO A 82 1.32 -52.99 -4.33
CA PRO A 82 0.70 -51.77 -3.79
C PRO A 82 0.30 -51.93 -2.32
N MET A 83 0.84 -51.05 -1.47
CA MET A 83 0.39 -50.87 -0.08
C MET A 83 -0.70 -49.77 -0.04
N PRO A 84 -1.72 -49.91 0.82
CA PRO A 84 -2.86 -49.01 0.85
C PRO A 84 -2.47 -47.61 1.36
N THR A 85 -3.03 -46.59 0.70
CA THR A 85 -2.85 -45.18 0.97
C THR A 85 -3.26 -44.82 2.40
N SER A 86 -2.30 -44.46 3.24
CA SER A 86 -2.54 -43.84 4.54
C SER A 86 -2.03 -42.40 4.50
N ASN A 87 -2.96 -41.51 4.18
CA ASN A 87 -3.09 -40.13 4.66
C ASN A 87 -1.83 -39.24 4.73
N VAL A 88 -1.46 -38.64 3.60
CA VAL A 88 -0.77 -37.34 3.56
C VAL A 88 -1.74 -36.33 2.95
N PRO A 89 -2.30 -35.38 3.72
CA PRO A 89 -3.06 -34.27 3.15
C PRO A 89 -2.09 -33.30 2.50
N GLY A 90 -2.33 -32.94 1.23
CA GLY A 90 -1.63 -31.82 0.59
C GLY A 90 -1.07 -32.11 -0.81
N GLY A 91 -1.72 -32.95 -1.60
CA GLY A 91 -1.49 -32.98 -3.05
C GLY A 91 -2.17 -31.78 -3.70
N VAL A 92 -1.41 -31.04 -4.50
CA VAL A 92 -1.88 -30.00 -5.42
C VAL A 92 -2.88 -30.59 -6.41
N ALA A 93 -4.18 -30.40 -6.14
CA ALA A 93 -5.24 -30.63 -7.10
C ALA A 93 -5.35 -29.39 -8.00
N MET A 94 -4.79 -29.50 -9.20
CA MET A 94 -5.16 -28.65 -10.33
C MET A 94 -6.61 -28.97 -10.70
N GLY A 95 -7.53 -28.11 -10.31
CA GLY A 95 -8.94 -28.23 -10.67
C GLY A 95 -9.81 -27.12 -10.08
N GLY A 96 -10.14 -26.15 -10.93
CA GLY A 96 -11.41 -25.42 -10.84
C GLY A 96 -11.43 -24.16 -9.97
N GLU A 97 -11.83 -23.08 -10.63
CA GLU A 97 -12.36 -21.82 -10.08
C GLU A 97 -11.30 -20.87 -9.50
N GLY A 98 -11.16 -19.74 -10.21
CA GLY A 98 -10.32 -18.63 -9.82
C GLY A 98 -10.79 -18.04 -8.50
N ASP A 99 -10.13 -18.46 -7.44
CA ASP A 99 -9.94 -17.65 -6.25
C ASP A 99 -8.56 -17.02 -6.39
N VAL A 100 -8.50 -15.90 -7.11
CA VAL A 100 -7.42 -14.94 -6.90
C VAL A 100 -7.69 -14.44 -5.49
N GLY A 101 -7.01 -15.06 -4.52
CA GLY A 101 -7.21 -14.84 -3.10
C GLY A 101 -7.48 -13.38 -2.84
N GLY A 102 -8.71 -13.11 -2.37
CA GLY A 102 -9.20 -11.78 -2.10
C GLY A 102 -8.22 -11.09 -1.17
N LEU A 103 -7.36 -10.25 -1.75
CA LEU A 103 -6.78 -9.11 -1.09
C LEU A 103 -7.96 -8.32 -0.57
N VAL A 104 -8.28 -8.53 0.70
CA VAL A 104 -9.17 -7.64 1.43
C VAL A 104 -8.34 -6.37 1.62
N THR A 105 -8.29 -5.53 0.58
CA THR A 105 -7.82 -4.16 0.73
C THR A 105 -8.83 -3.51 1.67
N SER A 106 -8.38 -3.12 2.87
CA SER A 106 -9.10 -2.11 3.64
C SER A 106 -9.10 -0.84 2.77
N GLU A 107 -10.14 -0.69 1.95
CA GLU A 107 -10.22 0.42 1.00
C GLU A 107 -10.58 1.68 1.79
N ASN A 108 -9.58 2.36 2.35
CA ASN A 108 -9.77 3.70 2.86
C ASN A 108 -10.29 4.58 1.71
N PRO A 109 -11.44 5.25 1.86
CA PRO A 109 -11.98 6.10 0.81
C PRO A 109 -10.97 7.14 0.35
N ILE A 110 -10.69 7.16 -0.96
CA ILE A 110 -9.85 8.15 -1.62
C ILE A 110 -10.76 9.10 -2.39
N GLN A 111 -10.59 10.41 -2.20
CA GLN A 111 -11.32 11.43 -2.95
C GLN A 111 -10.37 12.47 -3.54
N THR A 112 -10.73 13.00 -4.71
CA THR A 112 -10.02 14.13 -5.32
C THR A 112 -10.94 15.34 -5.39
N VAL A 113 -10.51 16.46 -4.80
CA VAL A 113 -11.25 17.72 -4.75
C VAL A 113 -10.32 18.84 -5.19
N ALA A 114 -10.75 19.67 -6.14
CA ALA A 114 -10.00 20.81 -6.69
C ALA A 114 -8.50 20.53 -6.98
N GLY A 115 -8.18 19.32 -7.47
CA GLY A 115 -6.81 18.91 -7.81
C GLY A 115 -5.95 18.40 -6.65
N LYS A 116 -6.51 18.27 -5.45
CA LYS A 116 -5.90 17.63 -4.28
C LYS A 116 -6.49 16.26 -4.03
N THR A 117 -5.67 15.34 -3.55
CA THR A 117 -6.08 13.98 -3.18
C THR A 117 -6.15 13.85 -1.68
N PHE A 118 -7.27 13.34 -1.19
CA PHE A 118 -7.58 13.11 0.21
C PHE A 118 -7.79 11.64 0.46
N ILE A 119 -7.31 11.18 1.61
CA ILE A 119 -7.55 9.84 2.14
C ILE A 119 -8.30 9.96 3.46
N LEU A 120 -9.30 9.12 3.67
CA LEU A 120 -10.00 9.05 4.95
C LEU A 120 -9.21 8.13 5.89
N GLN A 121 -8.66 8.69 6.97
CA GLN A 121 -7.90 7.97 7.99
C GLN A 121 -8.50 8.29 9.36
N GLN A 122 -8.87 7.25 10.11
CA GLN A 122 -9.48 7.41 11.45
C GLN A 122 -10.67 8.40 11.51
N GLY A 123 -11.43 8.53 10.40
CA GLY A 123 -12.54 9.47 10.31
C GLY A 123 -12.16 10.93 10.03
N VAL A 124 -10.89 11.21 9.71
CA VAL A 124 -10.38 12.51 9.27
C VAL A 124 -10.01 12.45 7.80
N TRP A 125 -10.50 13.39 7.00
CA TRP A 125 -10.07 13.53 5.61
C TRP A 125 -8.73 14.23 5.55
N THR A 126 -7.67 13.52 5.16
CA THR A 126 -6.30 14.05 5.16
C THR A 126 -5.79 14.25 3.74
N ASP A 127 -5.36 15.48 3.42
CA ASP A 127 -4.64 15.80 2.19
C ASP A 127 -3.32 15.02 2.13
N THR A 128 -3.11 14.25 1.07
CA THR A 128 -1.88 13.44 0.87
C THR A 128 -0.59 14.25 0.80
N THR A 129 -0.68 15.58 0.66
CA THR A 129 0.47 16.49 0.74
C THR A 129 0.81 16.93 2.17
N PHE A 130 0.00 16.56 3.15
CA PHE A 130 0.30 16.75 4.57
C PHE A 130 1.46 15.84 5.00
N GLU A 131 2.42 16.43 5.70
CA GLU A 131 3.57 15.74 6.27
C GLU A 131 3.53 15.87 7.80
N PRO A 132 2.99 14.87 8.52
CA PRO A 132 2.76 14.97 9.97
C PRO A 132 4.05 15.13 10.79
N ASP A 133 5.19 14.68 10.25
CA ASP A 133 6.48 14.80 10.93
C ASP A 133 7.12 16.19 10.81
N THR A 134 6.65 17.01 9.86
CA THR A 134 7.30 18.30 9.52
C THR A 134 6.34 19.49 9.55
N MET A 135 5.03 19.25 9.52
CA MET A 135 3.99 20.29 9.54
C MET A 135 3.24 20.28 10.88
N GLU A 136 2.97 21.48 11.39
CA GLU A 136 2.06 21.69 12.52
C GLU A 136 0.70 22.17 11.99
N THR A 137 -0.39 21.62 12.51
CA THR A 137 -1.74 21.98 12.09
C THR A 137 -2.24 23.23 12.82
N GLN A 138 -2.87 24.13 12.07
CA GLN A 138 -3.69 25.19 12.64
C GLN A 138 -5.12 24.66 12.79
N GLU A 139 -5.50 24.36 14.03
CA GLU A 139 -6.84 23.90 14.35
C GLU A 139 -7.89 25.00 14.17
N VAL A 140 -9.02 24.64 13.56
CA VAL A 140 -10.17 25.51 13.34
C VAL A 140 -11.42 24.74 13.72
N VAL A 141 -12.15 25.23 14.73
CA VAL A 141 -13.36 24.57 15.21
C VAL A 141 -14.47 24.62 14.15
N PHE A 142 -15.05 23.47 13.82
CA PHE A 142 -16.10 23.35 12.81
C PHE A 142 -17.31 24.23 13.13
N LEU A 143 -17.82 24.96 12.12
CA LEU A 143 -18.94 25.90 12.23
C LEU A 143 -18.75 27.02 13.28
N SER A 144 -17.53 27.31 13.71
CA SER A 144 -17.20 28.46 14.55
C SER A 144 -17.12 29.77 13.76
N ASP A 145 -17.08 30.90 14.47
CA ASP A 145 -16.85 32.21 13.84
C ASP A 145 -15.49 32.27 13.11
N GLU A 146 -14.46 31.62 13.65
CA GLU A 146 -13.14 31.52 13.02
C GLU A 146 -13.18 30.72 11.72
N TYR A 147 -13.94 29.62 11.69
CA TYR A 147 -14.16 28.82 10.49
C TYR A 147 -14.77 29.66 9.35
N PHE A 148 -15.81 30.44 9.64
CA PHE A 148 -16.42 31.31 8.62
C PHE A 148 -15.53 32.49 8.23
N ALA A 149 -14.77 33.05 9.18
CA ALA A 149 -13.80 34.10 8.89
C ALA A 149 -12.70 33.59 7.95
N LEU A 150 -12.19 32.37 8.19
CA LEU A 150 -11.22 31.70 7.33
C LEU A 150 -11.78 31.45 5.93
N LEU A 151 -12.99 30.92 5.80
CA LEU A 151 -13.62 30.71 4.50
C LEU A 151 -13.91 32.01 3.73
N THR A 152 -14.12 33.12 4.44
CA THR A 152 -14.29 34.44 3.82
C THR A 152 -12.96 34.97 3.30
N ALA A 153 -11.88 34.81 4.09
CA ALA A 153 -10.53 35.23 3.70
C ALA A 153 -9.97 34.35 2.57
N GLN A 154 -10.24 33.05 2.61
CA GLN A 154 -9.73 32.04 1.69
C GLN A 154 -10.85 31.15 1.13
N PRO A 155 -11.56 31.61 0.09
CA PRO A 155 -12.72 30.91 -0.46
C PRO A 155 -12.42 29.51 -1.02
N SER A 156 -11.20 29.24 -1.47
CA SER A 156 -10.83 27.92 -2.00
C SER A 156 -10.89 26.81 -0.95
N LEU A 157 -10.78 27.15 0.34
CA LEU A 157 -10.85 26.16 1.42
C LEU A 157 -12.25 25.54 1.55
N SER A 158 -13.29 26.21 1.05
CA SER A 158 -14.67 25.72 1.21
C SER A 158 -14.91 24.38 0.51
N GLU A 159 -14.27 24.15 -0.64
CA GLU A 159 -14.43 22.89 -1.37
C GLU A 159 -13.81 21.72 -0.61
N PHE A 160 -12.68 21.94 0.07
CA PHE A 160 -12.00 20.92 0.87
C PHE A 160 -12.76 20.63 2.16
N PHE A 161 -13.21 21.68 2.87
CA PHE A 161 -13.96 21.52 4.11
C PHE A 161 -15.36 20.91 3.91
N ALA A 162 -15.86 20.89 2.67
CA ALA A 162 -17.11 20.18 2.33
C ALA A 162 -16.98 18.65 2.37
N LEU A 163 -15.77 18.08 2.48
CA LEU A 163 -15.54 16.64 2.58
C LEU A 163 -16.10 16.03 3.87
N GLY A 164 -16.15 16.80 4.96
CA GLY A 164 -16.71 16.36 6.23
C GLY A 164 -16.40 17.30 7.39
N ASP A 165 -16.81 16.91 8.58
CA ASP A 165 -16.67 17.73 9.80
C ASP A 165 -15.24 17.71 10.37
N ARG A 166 -14.36 16.83 9.84
CA ARG A 166 -12.93 16.73 10.18
C ARG A 166 -12.09 16.59 8.92
N VAL A 167 -11.25 17.59 8.65
CA VAL A 167 -10.45 17.66 7.43
C VAL A 167 -9.09 18.29 7.74
N ILE A 168 -8.01 17.66 7.31
CA ILE A 168 -6.66 18.24 7.26
C ILE A 168 -6.34 18.59 5.81
N VAL A 169 -6.08 19.86 5.52
CA VAL A 169 -5.71 20.33 4.18
C VAL A 169 -4.48 21.23 4.23
N VAL A 170 -3.54 21.01 3.31
CA VAL A 170 -2.38 21.90 3.15
C VAL A 170 -2.72 22.95 2.10
N TYR A 171 -2.85 24.20 2.51
CA TYR A 171 -3.13 25.33 1.63
C TYR A 171 -2.10 26.43 1.83
N ASP A 172 -1.49 26.93 0.75
CA ASP A 172 -0.40 27.93 0.80
C ASP A 172 0.72 27.58 1.80
N ASN A 173 1.09 26.30 1.87
CA ASN A 173 2.11 25.76 2.78
C ASN A 173 1.74 25.84 4.28
N VAL A 174 0.46 26.01 4.60
CA VAL A 174 -0.11 25.94 5.96
C VAL A 174 -1.04 24.73 6.02
N ALA A 175 -0.90 23.89 7.05
CA ALA A 175 -1.82 22.79 7.30
C ALA A 175 -2.97 23.30 8.18
N TYR A 176 -4.20 23.28 7.67
CA TYR A 176 -5.40 23.59 8.42
C TYR A 176 -6.09 22.30 8.83
N GLU A 177 -6.49 22.20 10.09
CA GLU A 177 -7.23 21.05 10.63
C GLU A 177 -8.58 21.50 11.16
N VAL A 178 -9.65 21.01 10.55
CA VAL A 178 -11.00 21.22 11.06
C VAL A 178 -11.27 20.20 12.16
N VAL A 179 -11.57 20.69 13.37
CA VAL A 179 -11.87 19.87 14.55
C VAL A 179 -13.31 20.09 15.03
N THR A 180 -13.91 19.07 15.64
CA THR A 180 -15.21 19.21 16.31
C THR A 180 -14.99 19.55 17.79
N GLU A 181 -15.90 20.36 18.38
CA GLU A 181 -15.91 20.62 19.83
C GLU A 181 -16.05 19.35 20.69
#